data_AF-A0A3D0Z647-F1
#
_entry.id   AF-A0A3D0Z647-F1
#
_cell.length_a   1.000
_cell.length_b   1.000
_cell.length_c   1.000
_cell.angle_alpha   90.00
_cell.angle_beta   90.00
_cell.angle_gamma   90.00
#
_symmetry.space_group_name_H-M   'P 1'
#
loop_
_entity.id
_entity.type
_entity.pdbx_description
1 polymer ?
#
loop_
_entity_poly.entity_id
_entity_poly.type
_entity_poly.pdbx_seq_one_letter_code
_entity_poly.pdbx_strand_id
1 'polypeptide(L)'
;MSESGHGPKRSTPTSGQVGPKSNSGKFREKSNIPLHSERLHQGADSSGFAAHTEKKQIRRMEKSAYRAEKTGAKLEAATAKRNKQKPPKNPGVLKSLRRAAGFELYRYAHGKIHQVEHENVGTEAAHRTELAGESVIRGGTRFIKKRNRTRPARRVRKWEKRDIKAKADLQYKKVVQEKPQLNKSAFSRFVQKQRIKRKYQKQARQTAKRGAQAAKKT
;
A
#
# COMPACT_ATOMS: atom_id res chain seq x y z
N MET A 1 7.91 56.86 -78.08
CA MET A 1 7.04 57.85 -77.42
C MET A 1 7.25 57.61 -75.92
N SER A 2 8.15 58.38 -75.27
CA SER A 2 7.85 59.70 -74.67
C SER A 2 6.92 59.50 -73.47
N GLU A 3 7.15 59.86 -72.20
CA GLU A 3 7.91 60.92 -71.51
C GLU A 3 7.90 60.53 -70.00
N SER A 4 9.01 60.56 -69.27
CA SER A 4 9.46 61.63 -68.33
C SER A 4 8.44 62.19 -67.32
N GLY A 5 8.81 62.21 -66.03
CA GLY A 5 8.24 63.09 -65.00
C GLY A 5 8.58 62.61 -63.57
N HIS A 6 9.72 62.99 -62.98
CA HIS A 6 9.92 64.11 -62.04
C HIS A 6 8.89 64.21 -60.88
N GLY A 7 9.36 63.99 -59.64
CA GLY A 7 8.59 64.20 -58.39
C GLY A 7 8.46 65.66 -57.97
N PRO A 8 7.74 65.97 -56.85
CA PRO A 8 8.43 66.60 -55.72
C PRO A 8 7.87 66.25 -54.31
N LYS A 9 8.51 66.90 -53.33
CA LYS A 9 8.57 66.68 -51.88
C LYS A 9 7.35 67.15 -51.05
N ARG A 10 7.24 66.55 -49.85
CA ARG A 10 6.86 67.11 -48.51
C ARG A 10 5.50 67.81 -48.32
N SER A 11 4.69 67.30 -47.38
CA SER A 11 4.27 67.99 -46.12
C SER A 11 3.18 67.21 -45.36
N THR A 12 3.44 66.90 -44.07
CA THR A 12 2.44 66.63 -43.00
C THR A 12 1.56 67.89 -42.76
N PRO A 13 0.49 67.95 -41.91
CA PRO A 13 0.03 67.01 -40.86
C PRO A 13 -1.51 66.87 -40.71
N THR A 14 -2.04 65.78 -40.13
CA THR A 14 -3.35 65.80 -39.42
C THR A 14 -3.33 64.64 -38.43
N SER A 15 -3.00 64.92 -37.17
CA SER A 15 -3.96 64.96 -36.05
C SER A 15 -4.66 63.63 -35.82
N GLY A 16 -4.17 62.93 -34.80
CA GLY A 16 -4.72 61.68 -34.32
C GLY A 16 -3.91 61.24 -33.10
N GLN A 17 -4.29 61.77 -31.94
CA GLN A 17 -3.68 61.53 -30.64
C GLN A 17 -3.32 60.04 -30.43
N VAL A 18 -2.03 59.77 -30.23
CA VAL A 18 -1.54 58.46 -29.75
C VAL A 18 -1.45 58.56 -28.22
N GLY A 19 -2.48 58.08 -27.53
CA GLY A 19 -2.38 57.77 -26.10
C GLY A 19 -1.39 56.62 -25.86
N PRO A 20 -0.74 56.55 -24.68
CA PRO A 20 0.25 55.53 -24.41
C PRO A 20 -0.41 54.14 -24.45
N LYS A 21 0.13 53.27 -25.30
CA LYS A 21 -0.24 51.86 -25.40
C LYS A 21 -0.13 51.22 -24.01
N SER A 22 -1.23 50.63 -23.53
CA SER A 22 -1.21 49.84 -22.30
C SER A 22 -0.30 48.63 -22.49
N ASN A 23 0.79 48.60 -21.72
CA ASN A 23 1.65 47.43 -21.59
C ASN A 23 0.89 46.35 -20.82
N SER A 24 0.04 45.58 -21.50
CA SER A 24 -0.52 44.33 -20.97
C SER A 24 0.53 43.21 -21.03
N GLY A 25 1.72 43.46 -20.47
CA GLY A 25 2.69 42.43 -20.15
C GLY A 25 2.29 41.84 -18.81
N LYS A 26 1.74 40.62 -18.80
CA LYS A 26 1.48 39.86 -17.57
C LYS A 26 2.82 39.42 -16.93
N PHE A 27 3.64 40.36 -16.51
CA PHE A 27 4.67 40.08 -15.52
C PHE A 27 3.93 39.90 -14.20
N ARG A 28 3.92 38.66 -13.70
CA ARG A 28 3.56 38.37 -12.31
C ARG A 28 4.35 39.33 -11.44
N GLU A 29 3.67 40.28 -10.79
CA GLU A 29 4.20 40.92 -9.60
C GLU A 29 4.74 39.80 -8.72
N LYS A 30 6.06 39.79 -8.52
CA LYS A 30 6.67 38.93 -7.53
C LYS A 30 6.16 39.45 -6.20
N SER A 31 5.05 38.89 -5.74
CA SER A 31 4.50 39.15 -4.43
C SER A 31 5.66 39.12 -3.43
N ASN A 32 5.77 40.14 -2.57
CA ASN A 32 6.71 40.21 -1.43
C ASN A 32 6.40 39.14 -0.35
N ILE A 33 5.86 38.00 -0.78
CA ILE A 33 5.59 36.83 0.02
C ILE A 33 6.92 36.07 0.05
N PRO A 34 7.61 36.02 1.22
CA PRO A 34 8.87 35.29 1.33
C PRO A 34 8.69 33.83 0.88
N LEU A 35 9.75 33.28 0.30
CA LEU A 35 9.79 31.91 -0.21
C LEU A 35 9.37 30.95 0.92
N HIS A 36 8.69 29.85 0.57
CA HIS A 36 8.19 28.87 1.56
C HIS A 36 9.30 28.38 2.52
N SER A 37 10.56 28.34 2.06
CA SER A 37 11.73 28.05 2.88
C SER A 37 12.00 29.12 3.94
N GLU A 38 11.90 30.41 3.62
CA GLU A 38 12.16 31.52 4.55
C GLU A 38 11.08 31.63 5.64
N ARG A 39 9.82 31.37 5.29
CA ARG A 39 8.71 31.33 6.26
C ARG A 39 8.84 30.20 7.29
N LEU A 40 9.51 29.11 6.91
CA LEU A 40 9.83 28.01 7.83
C LEU A 40 10.94 28.40 8.84
N HIS A 41 11.82 29.34 8.48
CA HIS A 41 12.91 29.79 9.33
C HIS A 41 12.49 30.92 10.29
N GLN A 42 11.68 31.89 9.85
CA GLN A 42 11.22 32.99 10.72
C GLN A 42 10.29 32.56 11.87
N GLY A 43 9.56 31.45 11.71
CA GLY A 43 8.68 30.93 12.76
C GLY A 43 9.41 30.14 13.85
N ALA A 44 10.62 29.64 13.59
CA ALA A 44 11.31 28.70 14.48
C ALA A 44 11.78 29.35 15.79
N ASP A 45 12.07 30.66 15.76
CA ASP A 45 12.64 31.42 16.88
C ASP A 45 11.56 32.11 17.75
N SER A 46 10.28 31.96 17.38
CA SER A 46 9.17 32.50 18.16
C SER A 46 8.77 31.54 19.30
N SER A 47 8.62 32.06 20.53
CA SER A 47 8.16 31.31 21.70
C SER A 47 6.83 30.56 21.46
N GLY A 48 5.99 31.10 20.58
CA GLY A 48 4.74 30.47 20.12
C GLY A 48 4.95 29.18 19.31
N PHE A 49 6.03 29.07 18.54
CA PHE A 49 6.35 27.86 17.77
C PHE A 49 6.84 26.72 18.67
N ALA A 50 7.71 27.02 19.64
CA ALA A 50 8.14 26.05 20.65
C ALA A 50 6.92 25.51 21.44
N ALA A 51 6.08 26.40 21.97
CA ALA A 51 4.86 26.02 22.69
C ALA A 51 3.87 25.22 21.82
N HIS A 52 3.72 25.57 20.53
CA HIS A 52 2.88 24.83 19.60
C HIS A 52 3.46 23.43 19.28
N THR A 53 4.80 23.30 19.18
CA THR A 53 5.45 22.00 18.96
C THR A 53 5.32 21.08 20.17
N GLU A 54 5.45 21.60 21.39
CA GLU A 54 5.26 20.82 22.63
C GLU A 54 3.82 20.35 22.79
N LYS A 55 2.83 21.25 22.66
CA LYS A 55 1.40 20.89 22.66
C LYS A 55 1.09 19.82 21.61
N LYS A 56 1.74 19.89 20.44
CA LYS A 56 1.61 18.88 19.38
C LYS A 56 2.22 17.53 19.76
N GLN A 57 3.35 17.49 20.47
CA GLN A 57 3.95 16.25 20.97
C GLN A 57 3.08 15.60 22.05
N ILE A 58 2.57 16.39 23.01
CA ILE A 58 1.65 15.93 24.06
C ILE A 58 0.39 15.31 23.44
N ARG A 59 -0.28 16.03 22.53
CA ARG A 59 -1.43 15.50 21.78
C ARG A 59 -1.11 14.22 21.01
N ARG A 60 0.11 14.08 20.48
CA ARG A 60 0.55 12.86 19.79
C ARG A 60 0.77 11.70 20.74
N MET A 61 1.23 11.96 21.96
CA MET A 61 1.41 10.98 23.03
C MET A 61 0.08 10.44 23.52
N GLU A 62 -0.84 11.32 23.90
CA GLU A 62 -2.21 10.99 24.32
C GLU A 62 -2.92 10.15 23.26
N LYS A 63 -2.81 10.54 21.99
CA LYS A 63 -3.38 9.76 20.87
C LYS A 63 -2.76 8.35 20.75
N SER A 64 -1.48 8.16 21.06
CA SER A 64 -0.89 6.81 21.09
C SER A 64 -1.32 6.01 22.31
N ALA A 65 -1.44 6.65 23.48
CA ALA A 65 -1.96 6.02 24.70
C ALA A 65 -3.39 5.51 24.47
N TYR A 66 -4.29 6.39 24.01
CA TYR A 66 -5.65 6.03 23.65
C TYR A 66 -5.73 4.89 22.62
N ARG A 67 -4.81 4.88 21.63
CA ARG A 67 -4.75 3.78 20.65
C ARG A 67 -4.32 2.46 21.28
N ALA A 68 -3.34 2.47 22.17
CA ALA A 68 -2.84 1.28 22.86
C ALA A 68 -3.93 0.67 23.75
N GLU A 69 -4.65 1.49 24.50
CA GLU A 69 -5.80 1.05 25.31
C GLU A 69 -6.92 0.49 24.45
N LYS A 70 -7.30 1.20 23.40
CA LYS A 70 -8.35 0.76 22.46
C LYS A 70 -7.98 -0.54 21.74
N THR A 71 -6.70 -0.77 21.45
CA THR A 71 -6.25 -2.04 20.86
C THR A 71 -6.25 -3.17 21.88
N GLY A 72 -5.87 -2.91 23.13
CA GLY A 72 -5.95 -3.86 24.23
C GLY A 72 -7.37 -4.35 24.47
N ALA A 73 -8.32 -3.42 24.62
CA ALA A 73 -9.75 -3.76 24.80
C ALA A 73 -10.30 -4.60 23.63
N LYS A 74 -9.86 -4.32 22.39
CA LYS A 74 -10.28 -5.10 21.21
C LYS A 74 -9.61 -6.46 21.11
N LEU A 75 -8.39 -6.59 21.63
CA LEU A 75 -7.68 -7.86 21.77
C LEU A 75 -8.43 -8.74 22.77
N GLU A 76 -8.75 -8.22 23.94
CA GLU A 76 -9.53 -8.91 24.98
C GLU A 76 -10.92 -9.33 24.50
N ALA A 77 -11.63 -8.44 23.82
CA ALA A 77 -12.92 -8.78 23.21
C ALA A 77 -12.78 -9.88 22.14
N ALA A 78 -11.66 -9.93 21.41
CA ALA A 78 -11.40 -10.96 20.43
C ALA A 78 -11.00 -12.29 21.07
N THR A 79 -10.19 -12.28 22.13
CA THR A 79 -9.81 -13.49 22.88
C THR A 79 -11.02 -14.08 23.59
N ALA A 80 -11.87 -13.26 24.22
CA ALA A 80 -13.13 -13.71 24.78
C ALA A 80 -14.03 -14.40 23.73
N LYS A 81 -14.13 -13.84 22.52
CA LYS A 81 -14.89 -14.47 21.41
C LYS A 81 -14.25 -15.77 20.92
N ARG A 82 -12.91 -15.90 20.98
CA ARG A 82 -12.21 -17.14 20.65
C ARG A 82 -12.41 -18.20 21.73
N ASN A 83 -12.36 -17.82 23.00
CA ASN A 83 -12.54 -18.75 24.11
C ASN A 83 -13.98 -19.28 24.18
N LYS A 84 -14.96 -18.46 23.79
CA LYS A 84 -16.37 -18.88 23.61
C LYS A 84 -16.58 -19.82 22.41
N GLN A 85 -15.58 -20.00 21.53
CA GLN A 85 -15.71 -20.84 20.34
C GLN A 85 -15.63 -22.32 20.70
N LYS A 86 -16.77 -23.02 20.67
CA LYS A 86 -16.82 -24.49 20.90
C LYS A 86 -16.11 -25.26 19.75
N PRO A 87 -15.42 -26.37 20.07
CA PRO A 87 -14.88 -27.29 19.05
C PRO A 87 -16.01 -27.83 18.15
N PRO A 88 -15.70 -28.32 16.93
CA PRO A 88 -16.73 -28.87 16.05
C PRO A 88 -17.29 -30.10 16.75
N LYS A 89 -18.61 -30.20 16.85
CA LYS A 89 -19.23 -31.46 17.26
C LYS A 89 -18.90 -32.49 16.18
N ASN A 90 -18.41 -33.66 16.60
CA ASN A 90 -18.24 -34.79 15.70
C ASN A 90 -19.61 -35.14 15.10
N PRO A 91 -19.67 -35.53 13.81
CA PRO A 91 -20.92 -36.04 13.24
C PRO A 91 -21.37 -37.25 14.08
N GLY A 92 -22.63 -37.26 14.50
CA GLY A 92 -23.20 -38.42 15.20
C GLY A 92 -23.16 -39.67 14.33
N VAL A 93 -23.23 -40.85 14.95
CA VAL A 93 -23.08 -42.16 14.30
C VAL A 93 -23.95 -42.28 13.04
N LEU A 94 -25.24 -41.94 13.14
CA LEU A 94 -26.16 -41.97 12.00
C LEU A 94 -25.71 -41.06 10.83
N LYS A 95 -25.19 -39.87 11.13
CA LYS A 95 -24.71 -38.93 10.12
C LYS A 95 -23.40 -39.40 9.49
N SER A 96 -22.56 -40.11 10.24
CA SER A 96 -21.34 -40.73 9.74
C SER A 96 -21.66 -41.90 8.81
N LEU A 97 -22.57 -42.78 9.20
CA LEU A 97 -23.04 -43.89 8.37
C LEU A 97 -23.65 -43.41 7.05
N ARG A 98 -24.56 -42.44 7.10
CA ARG A 98 -25.14 -41.84 5.88
C ARG A 98 -24.09 -41.24 4.95
N ARG A 99 -23.02 -40.65 5.51
CA ARG A 99 -21.91 -40.11 4.71
C ARG A 99 -21.05 -41.21 4.10
N ALA A 100 -20.82 -42.30 4.82
CA ALA A 100 -20.08 -43.45 4.32
C ALA A 100 -20.81 -44.09 3.13
N ALA A 101 -22.10 -44.42 3.30
CA ALA A 101 -22.93 -44.97 2.22
C ALA A 101 -22.98 -44.06 0.99
N GLY A 102 -23.17 -42.75 1.17
CA GLY A 102 -23.15 -41.81 0.06
C GLY A 102 -21.79 -41.69 -0.64
N PHE A 103 -20.69 -41.87 0.11
CA PHE A 103 -19.34 -41.85 -0.46
C PHE A 103 -19.05 -43.13 -1.25
N GLU A 104 -19.53 -44.29 -0.81
CA GLU A 104 -19.43 -45.55 -1.54
C GLU A 104 -20.17 -45.50 -2.87
N LEU A 105 -21.40 -44.99 -2.88
CA LEU A 105 -22.17 -44.79 -4.11
C LEU A 105 -21.46 -43.85 -5.08
N TYR A 106 -20.90 -42.75 -4.59
CA TYR A 106 -20.10 -41.83 -5.40
C TYR A 106 -18.85 -42.51 -5.97
N ARG A 107 -18.11 -43.29 -5.15
CA ARG A 107 -16.92 -44.03 -5.60
C ARG A 107 -17.27 -45.06 -6.68
N TYR A 108 -18.39 -45.77 -6.52
CA TYR A 108 -18.84 -46.75 -7.50
C TYR A 108 -19.21 -46.10 -8.83
N ALA A 109 -19.98 -45.01 -8.80
CA ALA A 109 -20.31 -44.24 -9.99
C ALA A 109 -19.04 -43.69 -10.66
N HIS A 110 -18.13 -43.10 -9.90
CA HIS A 110 -16.87 -42.56 -10.43
C HIS A 110 -15.96 -43.65 -11.03
N GLY A 111 -15.90 -44.83 -10.41
CA GLY A 111 -15.14 -45.97 -10.92
C GLY A 111 -15.69 -46.51 -12.25
N LYS A 112 -17.01 -46.50 -12.44
CA LYS A 112 -17.64 -46.86 -13.72
C LYS A 112 -17.36 -45.84 -14.82
N ILE A 113 -17.39 -44.55 -14.51
CA ILE A 113 -17.09 -43.49 -15.49
C ILE A 113 -15.61 -43.59 -15.91
N HIS A 114 -14.70 -43.87 -14.98
CA HIS A 114 -13.28 -44.13 -15.28
C HIS A 114 -13.02 -45.33 -16.20
N GLN A 115 -13.87 -46.37 -16.16
CA GLN A 115 -13.74 -47.51 -17.08
C GLN A 115 -14.13 -47.11 -18.50
N VAL A 116 -15.20 -46.34 -18.66
CA VAL A 116 -15.68 -45.84 -19.96
C VAL A 116 -14.71 -44.81 -20.56
N GLU A 117 -14.04 -44.02 -19.73
CA GLU A 117 -13.02 -43.05 -20.14
C GLU A 117 -11.82 -43.68 -20.86
N HIS A 118 -11.29 -44.79 -20.36
CA HIS A 118 -10.14 -45.46 -20.99
C HIS A 118 -10.44 -46.03 -22.37
N GLU A 119 -11.73 -46.24 -22.69
CA GLU A 119 -12.17 -46.74 -23.99
C GLU A 119 -12.45 -45.60 -24.99
N ASN A 120 -12.54 -44.34 -24.53
CA ASN A 120 -12.86 -43.20 -25.41
C ASN A 120 -12.20 -41.87 -24.97
N VAL A 121 -11.30 -41.39 -25.83
CA VAL A 121 -10.53 -40.14 -25.65
C VAL A 121 -11.41 -38.89 -25.53
N GLY A 122 -12.63 -38.90 -26.09
CA GLY A 122 -13.59 -37.80 -25.99
C GLY A 122 -14.21 -37.66 -24.60
N THR A 123 -14.44 -38.78 -23.91
CA THR A 123 -14.96 -38.80 -22.53
C THR A 123 -13.87 -38.51 -21.49
N GLU A 124 -12.61 -38.84 -21.76
CA GLU A 124 -11.49 -38.47 -20.89
C GLU A 124 -11.35 -36.94 -20.75
N ALA A 125 -11.51 -36.21 -21.85
CA ALA A 125 -11.44 -34.75 -21.85
C ALA A 125 -12.58 -34.13 -21.03
N ALA A 126 -13.81 -34.62 -21.21
CA ALA A 126 -14.97 -34.21 -20.42
C ALA A 126 -14.75 -34.49 -18.92
N HIS A 127 -14.33 -35.70 -18.55
CA HIS A 127 -14.13 -36.06 -17.15
C HIS A 127 -13.02 -35.26 -16.47
N ARG A 128 -11.91 -34.95 -17.15
CA ARG A 128 -10.88 -34.07 -16.59
C ARG A 128 -11.42 -32.67 -16.31
N THR A 129 -12.31 -32.15 -17.15
CA THR A 129 -12.98 -30.86 -16.90
C THR A 129 -14.01 -30.94 -15.77
N GLU A 130 -14.72 -32.06 -15.62
CA GLU A 130 -15.63 -32.32 -14.50
C GLU A 130 -14.89 -32.43 -13.16
N LEU A 131 -13.79 -33.19 -13.12
CA LEU A 131 -12.91 -33.31 -11.96
C LEU A 131 -12.32 -31.95 -11.55
N ALA A 132 -11.87 -31.16 -12.52
CA ALA A 132 -11.38 -29.82 -12.28
C ALA A 132 -12.49 -28.91 -11.73
N GLY A 133 -13.69 -28.94 -12.33
CA GLY A 133 -14.85 -28.19 -11.87
C GLY A 133 -15.29 -28.55 -10.45
N GLU A 134 -15.38 -29.85 -10.12
CA GLU A 134 -15.73 -30.31 -8.78
C GLU A 134 -14.66 -29.90 -7.77
N SER A 135 -13.37 -29.98 -8.13
CA SER A 135 -12.27 -29.59 -7.25
C SER A 135 -12.34 -28.10 -6.85
N VAL A 136 -12.75 -27.22 -7.78
CA VAL A 136 -12.93 -25.79 -7.54
C VAL A 136 -14.12 -25.54 -6.61
N ILE A 137 -15.25 -26.20 -6.84
CA ILE A 137 -16.47 -26.04 -6.03
C ILE A 137 -16.25 -26.59 -4.61
N ARG A 138 -15.69 -27.80 -4.49
CA ARG A 138 -15.38 -28.46 -3.21
C ARG A 138 -14.29 -27.73 -2.45
N GLY A 139 -13.26 -27.24 -3.15
CA GLY A 139 -12.21 -26.38 -2.61
C GLY A 139 -12.76 -25.05 -2.08
N GLY A 140 -13.59 -24.38 -2.87
CA GLY A 140 -14.23 -23.10 -2.53
C GLY A 140 -15.12 -23.20 -1.29
N THR A 141 -16.01 -24.20 -1.24
CA THR A 141 -16.89 -24.40 -0.07
C THR A 141 -16.11 -24.73 1.20
N ARG A 142 -15.08 -25.59 1.12
CA ARG A 142 -14.16 -25.89 2.24
C ARG A 142 -13.40 -24.64 2.69
N PHE A 143 -12.93 -23.83 1.74
CA PHE A 143 -12.23 -22.58 2.04
C PHE A 143 -13.13 -21.61 2.79
N ILE A 144 -14.38 -21.39 2.35
CA ILE A 144 -15.33 -20.51 3.03
C ILE A 144 -15.66 -21.02 4.44
N LYS A 145 -15.92 -22.33 4.59
CA LYS A 145 -16.15 -22.96 5.90
C LYS A 145 -14.95 -22.78 6.84
N LYS A 146 -13.74 -23.06 6.36
CA LYS A 146 -12.48 -22.86 7.10
C LYS A 146 -12.25 -21.39 7.42
N ARG A 147 -12.56 -20.49 6.49
CA ARG A 147 -12.43 -19.03 6.66
C ARG A 147 -13.33 -18.58 7.79
N ASN A 148 -14.61 -18.96 7.77
CA ASN A 148 -15.60 -18.63 8.80
C ASN A 148 -15.21 -19.17 10.17
N ARG A 149 -14.78 -20.43 10.24
CA ARG A 149 -14.34 -21.07 11.48
C ARG A 149 -13.10 -20.42 12.08
N THR A 150 -12.15 -20.00 11.26
CA THR A 150 -10.92 -19.34 11.73
C THR A 150 -11.09 -17.83 11.97
N ARG A 151 -12.27 -17.23 11.72
CA ARG A 151 -12.50 -15.78 11.92
C ARG A 151 -12.14 -15.31 13.34
N PRO A 152 -12.54 -15.99 14.43
CA PRO A 152 -12.21 -15.55 15.79
C PRO A 152 -10.70 -15.56 16.05
N ALA A 153 -10.01 -16.67 15.77
CA ALA A 153 -8.56 -16.79 15.91
C ALA A 153 -7.80 -15.76 15.07
N ARG A 154 -8.26 -15.49 13.84
CA ARG A 154 -7.67 -14.45 12.98
C ARG A 154 -7.91 -13.04 13.49
N ARG A 155 -9.05 -12.79 14.15
CA ARG A 155 -9.32 -11.50 14.80
C ARG A 155 -8.38 -11.28 15.98
N VAL A 156 -8.16 -12.31 16.80
CA VAL A 156 -7.15 -12.29 17.88
C VAL A 156 -5.78 -11.93 17.30
N ARG A 157 -5.27 -12.69 16.32
CA ARG A 157 -3.98 -12.40 15.67
C ARG A 157 -3.90 -11.01 15.05
N LYS A 158 -5.01 -10.50 14.50
CA LYS A 158 -5.07 -9.15 13.93
C LYS A 158 -4.92 -8.09 15.02
N TRP A 159 -5.57 -8.27 16.17
CA TRP A 159 -5.53 -7.32 17.28
C TRP A 159 -4.26 -7.43 18.11
N GLU A 160 -3.71 -8.63 18.33
CA GLU A 160 -2.37 -8.83 18.90
C GLU A 160 -1.32 -8.03 18.15
N LYS A 161 -1.26 -8.16 16.81
CA LYS A 161 -0.32 -7.38 15.99
C LYS A 161 -0.52 -5.87 16.14
N ARG A 162 -1.78 -5.41 16.25
CA ARG A 162 -2.10 -4.00 16.38
C ARG A 162 -1.79 -3.47 17.77
N ASP A 163 -2.00 -4.28 18.79
CA ASP A 163 -1.73 -3.97 20.20
C ASP A 163 -0.22 -3.87 20.44
N ILE A 164 0.54 -4.87 20.01
CA ILE A 164 2.01 -4.85 20.05
C ILE A 164 2.54 -3.60 19.34
N LYS A 165 2.01 -3.28 18.16
CA LYS A 165 2.41 -2.07 17.42
C LYS A 165 2.07 -0.79 18.19
N ALA A 166 0.86 -0.67 18.73
CA ALA A 166 0.43 0.53 19.43
C ALA A 166 1.20 0.74 20.73
N LYS A 167 1.47 -0.33 21.49
CA LYS A 167 2.32 -0.31 22.69
C LYS A 167 3.76 0.04 22.37
N ALA A 168 4.33 -0.56 21.32
CA ALA A 168 5.67 -0.23 20.85
C ALA A 168 5.78 1.24 20.40
N ASP A 169 4.79 1.75 19.66
CA ASP A 169 4.74 3.16 19.24
C ASP A 169 4.67 4.10 20.45
N LEU A 170 3.90 3.73 21.49
CA LEU A 170 3.79 4.49 22.74
C LEU A 170 5.13 4.50 23.49
N GLN A 171 5.73 3.32 23.70
CA GLN A 171 7.03 3.18 24.37
C GLN A 171 8.14 3.92 23.62
N TYR A 172 8.18 3.82 22.29
CA TYR A 172 9.14 4.55 21.47
C TYR A 172 9.04 6.05 21.71
N LYS A 173 7.83 6.61 21.73
CA LYS A 173 7.66 8.03 21.95
C LYS A 173 8.00 8.47 23.38
N LYS A 174 7.77 7.63 24.40
CA LYS A 174 8.25 7.87 25.78
C LYS A 174 9.77 7.98 25.81
N VAL A 175 10.47 6.98 25.26
CA VAL A 175 11.94 6.97 25.18
C VAL A 175 12.48 8.16 24.40
N VAL A 176 11.76 8.59 23.37
CA VAL A 176 12.10 9.79 22.58
C VAL A 176 11.94 11.09 23.36
N GLN A 177 10.93 11.19 24.23
CA GLN A 177 10.77 12.34 25.12
C GLN A 177 11.91 12.40 26.14
N GLU A 178 12.31 11.26 26.70
CA GLU A 178 13.44 11.17 27.63
C GLU A 178 14.79 11.42 26.93
N LYS A 179 14.95 10.95 25.68
CA LYS A 179 16.20 11.01 24.91
C LYS A 179 15.97 11.62 23.51
N PRO A 180 15.88 12.95 23.40
CA PRO A 180 15.64 13.62 22.11
C PRO A 180 16.74 13.36 21.07
N GLN A 181 17.94 12.95 21.49
CA GLN A 181 19.06 12.59 20.61
C GLN A 181 18.74 11.38 19.71
N LEU A 182 17.96 10.41 20.19
CA LEU A 182 17.59 9.21 19.43
C LEU A 182 16.70 9.55 18.23
N ASN A 183 15.89 10.60 18.38
CA ASN A 183 14.88 10.99 17.42
C ASN A 183 15.46 11.65 16.16
N LYS A 184 16.59 12.36 16.29
CA LYS A 184 17.21 13.13 15.20
C LYS A 184 17.94 12.24 14.17
N SER A 185 18.30 11.00 14.51
CA SER A 185 19.20 10.16 13.69
C SER A 185 18.60 8.86 13.14
N ALA A 186 17.50 8.34 13.70
CA ALA A 186 17.01 7.00 13.33
C ALA A 186 16.52 6.90 11.87
N PHE A 187 15.73 7.88 11.40
CA PHE A 187 15.20 7.87 10.04
C PHE A 187 16.27 8.14 8.99
N SER A 188 17.19 9.08 9.26
CA SER A 188 18.31 9.38 8.37
C SER A 188 19.25 8.16 8.24
N ARG A 189 19.57 7.46 9.34
CA ARG A 189 20.33 6.20 9.31
C ARG A 189 19.63 5.11 8.51
N PHE A 190 18.31 4.96 8.64
CA PHE A 190 17.56 3.98 7.84
C PHE A 190 17.61 4.30 6.34
N VAL A 191 17.38 5.56 5.96
CA VAL A 191 17.45 6.01 4.57
C VAL A 191 18.86 5.83 4.02
N GLN A 192 19.90 6.20 4.79
CA GLN A 192 21.30 6.00 4.43
C GLN A 192 21.62 4.51 4.23
N LYS A 193 21.20 3.64 5.16
CA LYS A 193 21.37 2.18 5.05
C LYS A 193 20.70 1.63 3.79
N GLN A 194 19.48 2.06 3.47
CA GLN A 194 18.79 1.61 2.25
C GLN A 194 19.46 2.12 0.98
N ARG A 195 19.97 3.36 0.97
CA ARG A 195 20.76 3.90 -0.16
C ARG A 195 22.02 3.07 -0.37
N ILE A 196 22.76 2.75 0.68
CA ILE A 196 23.96 1.90 0.62
C ILE A 196 23.60 0.51 0.07
N LYS A 197 22.57 -0.16 0.61
CA LYS A 197 22.11 -1.46 0.10
C LYS A 197 21.79 -1.44 -1.40
N ARG A 198 21.09 -0.39 -1.87
CA ARG A 198 20.78 -0.22 -3.29
C ARG A 198 22.04 -0.03 -4.14
N LYS A 199 23.05 0.72 -3.65
CA LYS A 199 24.34 0.88 -4.33
C LYS A 199 25.05 -0.47 -4.48
N TYR A 200 25.15 -1.24 -3.40
CA TYR A 200 25.76 -2.57 -3.42
C TYR A 200 25.03 -3.55 -4.34
N GLN A 201 23.69 -3.58 -4.32
CA GLN A 201 22.91 -4.42 -5.25
C GLN A 201 23.12 -4.01 -6.71
N LYS A 202 23.22 -2.71 -7.00
CA LYS A 202 23.54 -2.22 -8.36
C LYS A 202 24.95 -2.64 -8.79
N GLN A 203 25.93 -2.52 -7.89
CA GLN A 203 27.30 -2.95 -8.15
C GLN A 203 27.36 -4.46 -8.41
N ALA A 204 26.74 -5.29 -7.57
CA ALA A 204 26.68 -6.75 -7.77
C ALA A 204 26.00 -7.15 -9.10
N ARG A 205 24.95 -6.43 -9.51
CA ARG A 205 24.31 -6.66 -10.82
C ARG A 205 25.20 -6.23 -11.98
N GLN A 206 25.94 -5.13 -11.83
CA GLN A 206 26.87 -4.65 -12.85
C GLN A 206 28.08 -5.57 -12.99
N THR A 207 28.65 -6.06 -11.89
CA THR A 207 29.74 -7.04 -11.90
C THR A 207 29.28 -8.36 -12.52
N ALA A 208 28.10 -8.86 -12.16
CA ALA A 208 27.53 -10.06 -12.79
C ALA A 208 27.31 -9.88 -14.30
N LYS A 209 26.81 -8.72 -14.75
CA LYS A 209 26.67 -8.41 -16.18
C LYS A 209 28.01 -8.36 -16.91
N ARG A 210 29.02 -7.74 -16.31
CA ARG A 210 30.38 -7.68 -16.88
C ARG A 210 31.03 -9.07 -16.93
N GLY A 211 30.90 -9.88 -15.89
CA GLY A 211 31.36 -11.27 -15.87
C GLY A 211 30.66 -12.12 -16.93
N ALA A 212 29.34 -11.98 -17.10
CA ALA A 212 28.59 -12.69 -18.14
C ALA A 212 28.96 -12.22 -19.56
N GLN A 213 29.33 -10.95 -19.74
CA GLN A 213 29.85 -10.45 -21.01
C GLN A 213 31.28 -10.94 -21.29
N ALA A 214 32.13 -11.08 -20.27
CA ALA A 214 33.47 -11.63 -20.40
C ALA A 214 33.43 -13.12 -20.76
N ALA A 215 32.58 -13.91 -20.11
CA ALA A 215 32.39 -15.34 -20.39
C ALA A 215 31.74 -15.64 -21.76
N LYS A 216 31.15 -14.64 -22.43
CA LYS A 216 30.64 -14.76 -23.81
C LYS A 216 31.69 -14.41 -24.87
N LYS A 217 32.80 -13.79 -24.46
CA LYS A 217 33.91 -13.41 -25.35
C LYS A 217 35.05 -14.44 -25.33
N THR A 218 34.95 -15.43 -24.45
CA THR A 218 35.74 -16.66 -24.40
C THR A 218 34.91 -17.78 -25.01
#